data_AF-B4J9G3-F1
#
_entry.id   AF-B4J9G3-F1
#
_cell.length_a   1.000
_cell.length_b   1.000
_cell.length_c   1.000
_cell.angle_alpha   90.00
_cell.angle_beta   90.00
_cell.angle_gamma   90.00
#
_symmetry.space_group_name_H-M   'P 1'
#
loop_
_entity.id
_entity.type
_entity.pdbx_description
1 polymer ?
#
loop_
_entity_poly.entity_id
_entity_poly.type
_entity_poly.pdbx_seq_one_letter_code
_entity_poly.pdbx_strand_id
1 'polypeptide(L)'
;MLEEFAKLPSIKPDNSDHLIDCFNTYILLVNQVAEGYKAEFAQCLSTADENHELFEENMKDKRTEIDNTATGACAALSNCSNNTGSVDYFECYANTAGNTAKTMYSISANSGELLTAVQEELRLIDHNRYICTNASERALREKQAVIYEDFNRCISGLEPLGPTNASSPAPTTIIDDANDDESD
;
A
#
# COMPACT_ATOMS: atom_id res chain seq x y z
N MET A 1 -29.61 -1.15 40.62
CA MET A 1 -29.26 -0.03 39.72
C MET A 1 -30.16 -0.10 38.49
N LEU A 2 -31.48 0.05 38.70
CA LEU A 2 -32.52 -0.08 37.67
C LEU A 2 -33.53 1.09 37.79
N GLU A 3 -33.08 2.26 38.25
CA GLU A 3 -33.96 3.41 38.54
C GLU A 3 -33.46 4.72 37.90
N GLU A 4 -32.78 4.64 36.76
CA GLU A 4 -32.32 5.85 36.05
C GLU A 4 -32.74 5.86 34.58
N PHE A 5 -34.00 5.45 34.33
CA PHE A 5 -34.68 5.64 33.03
C PHE A 5 -35.81 6.67 33.10
N ALA A 6 -35.86 7.48 34.15
CA ALA A 6 -36.93 8.45 34.38
C ALA A 6 -36.42 9.90 34.30
N LYS A 7 -36.05 10.35 33.10
CA LYS A 7 -36.14 11.75 32.64
C LYS A 7 -35.73 11.88 31.18
N LEU A 8 -36.53 11.29 30.29
CA LEU A 8 -36.61 11.80 28.92
C LEU A 8 -37.50 13.05 28.96
N PRO A 9 -37.06 14.20 28.42
CA PRO A 9 -37.94 15.35 28.26
C PRO A 9 -39.15 14.95 27.41
N SER A 10 -40.35 15.37 27.82
CA SER A 10 -41.58 15.13 27.10
C SER A 10 -41.47 15.69 25.67
N ILE A 11 -41.43 14.82 24.67
CA ILE A 11 -41.42 15.21 23.25
C ILE A 11 -42.77 15.87 22.95
N LYS A 12 -42.77 17.19 22.70
CA LYS A 12 -43.95 17.90 22.19
C LYS A 12 -44.24 17.43 20.76
N PRO A 13 -45.49 17.42 20.29
CA PRO A 13 -45.85 16.95 18.94
C PRO A 13 -45.17 17.74 17.80
N ASP A 14 -44.76 18.99 18.04
CA ASP A 14 -43.96 19.84 17.14
C ASP A 14 -42.45 19.48 17.12
N ASN A 15 -42.04 18.50 17.94
CA ASN A 15 -40.67 18.04 18.13
C ASN A 15 -40.42 16.65 17.50
N SER A 16 -41.45 16.02 16.94
CA SER A 16 -41.36 14.70 16.30
C SER A 16 -40.76 14.80 14.89
N ASP A 17 -41.18 15.78 14.11
CA ASP A 17 -40.71 15.99 12.74
C ASP A 17 -39.22 16.36 12.74
N HIS A 18 -38.80 17.23 13.67
CA HIS A 18 -37.39 17.59 13.87
C HIS A 18 -36.50 16.38 14.23
N LEU A 19 -36.96 15.48 15.11
CA LEU A 19 -36.22 14.27 15.44
C LEU A 19 -36.06 13.33 14.23
N ILE A 20 -37.13 13.20 13.43
CA ILE A 20 -37.13 12.39 12.21
C ILE A 20 -36.17 12.99 11.17
N ASP A 21 -36.16 14.32 11.02
CA ASP A 21 -35.26 15.01 10.11
C ASP A 21 -33.80 14.81 10.52
N CYS A 22 -33.45 15.01 11.79
CA CYS A 22 -32.12 14.69 12.31
C CYS A 22 -31.74 13.23 11.98
N PHE A 23 -32.61 12.26 12.29
CA PHE A 23 -32.31 10.85 12.02
C PHE A 23 -32.07 10.59 10.52
N ASN A 24 -32.94 11.10 9.66
CA ASN A 24 -32.85 10.92 8.21
C ASN A 24 -31.59 11.57 7.62
N THR A 25 -31.17 12.74 8.12
CA THR A 25 -29.94 13.39 7.68
C THR A 25 -28.70 12.59 8.10
N TYR A 26 -28.59 12.26 9.38
CA TYR A 26 -27.35 11.67 9.90
C TYR A 26 -27.19 10.18 9.52
N ILE A 27 -28.27 9.43 9.31
CA ILE A 27 -28.16 8.05 8.79
C ILE A 27 -27.56 8.02 7.37
N LEU A 28 -27.91 9.00 6.53
CA LEU A 28 -27.34 9.13 5.19
C LEU A 28 -25.85 9.49 5.26
N LEU A 29 -25.47 10.39 6.16
CA LEU A 29 -24.06 10.78 6.37
C LEU A 29 -23.21 9.60 6.87
N VAL A 30 -23.71 8.80 7.82
CA VAL A 30 -23.01 7.59 8.29
C VAL A 30 -22.78 6.62 7.13
N ASN A 31 -23.80 6.39 6.30
CA ASN A 31 -23.68 5.50 5.14
C ASN A 31 -22.66 6.04 4.13
N GLN A 32 -22.69 7.34 3.85
CA GLN A 32 -21.76 7.97 2.92
C GLN A 32 -20.30 7.84 3.38
N VAL A 33 -20.04 8.07 4.67
CA VAL A 33 -18.69 7.92 5.23
C VAL A 33 -18.24 6.45 5.20
N ALA A 34 -19.15 5.51 5.48
CA ALA A 34 -18.84 4.08 5.41
C ALA A 34 -18.50 3.61 3.98
N GLU A 35 -19.24 4.08 2.97
CA GLU A 35 -18.94 3.77 1.56
C GLU A 35 -17.63 4.43 1.10
N GLY A 36 -17.37 5.67 1.54
CA GLY A 36 -16.09 6.33 1.30
C GLY A 36 -14.91 5.54 1.86
N TYR A 37 -15.02 5.08 3.11
CA TYR A 37 -14.00 4.21 3.73
C TYR A 37 -13.79 2.91 2.94
N LYS A 38 -14.88 2.23 2.53
CA LYS A 38 -14.75 0.98 1.74
C LYS A 38 -13.99 1.23 0.44
N ALA A 39 -14.30 2.31 -0.26
CA ALA A 39 -13.62 2.68 -1.50
C ALA A 39 -12.14 3.00 -1.27
N GLU A 40 -11.83 3.86 -0.29
CA GLU A 40 -10.46 4.24 0.06
C GLU A 40 -9.62 3.02 0.49
N PHE A 41 -10.19 2.17 1.36
CA PHE A 41 -9.52 0.95 1.82
C PHE A 41 -9.27 -0.03 0.67
N ALA A 42 -10.27 -0.26 -0.19
CA ALA A 42 -10.10 -1.14 -1.36
C ALA A 42 -9.04 -0.60 -2.34
N GLN A 43 -8.98 0.72 -2.52
CA GLN A 43 -7.95 1.34 -3.34
C GLN A 43 -6.55 1.12 -2.75
N CYS A 44 -6.37 1.25 -1.43
CA CYS A 44 -5.09 0.95 -0.77
C CYS A 44 -4.62 -0.48 -1.05
N LEU A 45 -5.53 -1.45 -1.07
CA LEU A 45 -5.20 -2.84 -1.39
C LEU A 45 -4.83 -3.00 -2.87
N SER A 46 -5.67 -2.49 -3.78
CA SER A 46 -5.42 -2.57 -5.24
C SER A 46 -4.07 -1.97 -5.61
N THR A 47 -3.75 -0.78 -5.09
CA THR A 47 -2.46 -0.13 -5.36
C THR A 47 -1.29 -0.93 -4.82
N ALA A 48 -1.42 -1.58 -3.66
CA ALA A 48 -0.36 -2.44 -3.14
C ALA A 48 -0.14 -3.67 -4.03
N ASP A 49 -1.22 -4.31 -4.48
CA ASP A 49 -1.18 -5.47 -5.37
C ASP A 49 -0.59 -5.09 -6.75
N GLU A 50 -1.03 -3.98 -7.34
CA GLU A 50 -0.49 -3.44 -8.60
C GLU A 50 1.02 -3.15 -8.49
N ASN A 51 1.45 -2.53 -7.40
CA ASN A 51 2.87 -2.24 -7.16
C ASN A 51 3.68 -3.53 -7.01
N HIS A 52 3.13 -4.54 -6.34
CA HIS A 52 3.76 -5.85 -6.21
C HIS A 52 3.91 -6.53 -7.57
N GLU A 53 2.85 -6.58 -8.37
CA GLU A 53 2.87 -7.18 -9.71
C GLU A 53 3.87 -6.47 -10.64
N LEU A 54 3.86 -5.13 -10.64
CA LEU A 54 4.79 -4.33 -11.43
C LEU A 54 6.25 -4.58 -11.00
N PHE A 55 6.50 -4.67 -9.70
CA PHE A 55 7.81 -4.98 -9.16
C PHE A 55 8.30 -6.36 -9.60
N GLU A 56 7.44 -7.39 -9.50
CA GLU A 56 7.75 -8.74 -9.94
C GLU A 56 8.00 -8.85 -11.45
N GLU A 57 7.28 -8.05 -12.25
CA GLU A 57 7.54 -7.92 -13.70
C GLU A 57 8.93 -7.38 -13.96
N ASN A 58 9.32 -6.29 -13.28
CA ASN A 58 10.62 -5.66 -13.43
C ASN A 58 11.79 -6.58 -13.04
N MET A 59 11.56 -7.57 -12.18
CA MET A 59 12.56 -8.56 -11.78
C MET A 59 12.72 -9.74 -12.75
N LYS A 60 11.84 -9.90 -13.75
CA LYS A 60 11.89 -11.03 -14.69
C LYS A 60 13.20 -11.08 -15.48
N ASP A 61 13.65 -9.94 -16.00
CA ASP A 61 14.87 -9.88 -16.80
C ASP A 61 16.10 -10.26 -15.95
N LYS A 62 16.14 -9.82 -14.70
CA LYS A 62 17.21 -10.16 -13.75
C LYS A 62 17.24 -11.64 -13.41
N ARG A 63 16.08 -12.26 -13.20
CA ARG A 63 15.99 -13.72 -13.02
C ARG A 63 16.46 -14.46 -14.26
N THR A 64 16.01 -14.02 -15.43
CA THR A 64 16.37 -14.61 -16.74
C THR A 64 17.87 -14.48 -17.02
N GLU A 65 18.49 -13.36 -16.68
CA GLU A 65 19.94 -13.14 -16.80
C GLU A 65 20.73 -14.13 -15.95
N ILE A 66 20.32 -14.35 -14.69
CA ILE A 66 20.92 -15.34 -13.79
C ILE A 66 20.75 -16.76 -14.36
N ASP A 67 19.55 -17.13 -14.79
CA ASP A 67 19.25 -18.46 -15.34
C ASP A 67 20.08 -18.76 -16.59
N ASN A 68 20.18 -17.79 -17.51
CA ASN A 68 20.97 -17.93 -18.73
C ASN A 68 22.46 -18.10 -18.39
N THR A 69 22.96 -17.32 -17.44
CA THR A 69 24.37 -17.38 -17.01
C THR A 69 24.68 -18.73 -16.34
N ALA A 70 23.78 -19.21 -15.47
CA ALA A 70 23.90 -20.52 -14.83
C ALA A 70 23.88 -21.65 -15.85
N THR A 71 22.91 -21.61 -16.77
CA THR A 71 22.74 -22.61 -17.84
C THR A 71 23.97 -22.68 -18.74
N GLY A 72 24.50 -21.53 -19.17
CA GLY A 72 25.70 -21.48 -20.01
C GLY A 72 26.93 -22.07 -19.32
N ALA A 73 27.12 -21.79 -18.04
CA ALA A 73 28.23 -22.30 -17.27
C ALA A 73 28.16 -23.83 -17.05
N CYS A 74 26.95 -24.36 -16.80
CA CYS A 74 26.69 -25.79 -16.74
C CYS A 74 26.93 -26.46 -18.10
N ALA A 75 26.42 -25.88 -19.18
CA ALA A 75 26.60 -26.42 -20.54
C ALA A 75 28.08 -26.48 -20.94
N ALA A 76 28.90 -25.49 -20.57
CA ALA A 76 30.33 -25.50 -20.83
C ALA A 76 31.02 -26.72 -20.18
N LEU A 77 30.67 -27.04 -18.93
CA LEU A 77 31.18 -28.23 -18.25
C LEU A 77 30.66 -29.53 -18.88
N SER A 78 29.38 -29.57 -19.25
CA SER A 78 28.80 -30.74 -19.92
C SER A 78 29.48 -31.03 -21.25
N ASN A 79 29.85 -30.00 -22.01
CA ASN A 79 30.52 -30.16 -23.30
C ASN A 79 31.88 -30.86 -23.20
N CYS A 80 32.60 -30.72 -22.09
CA CYS A 80 33.87 -31.43 -21.89
C CYS A 80 33.72 -32.95 -21.92
N SER A 81 32.54 -33.48 -21.58
CA SER A 81 32.27 -34.93 -21.60
C SER A 81 32.24 -35.54 -23.00
N ASN A 82 32.13 -34.72 -24.04
CA ASN A 82 32.12 -35.16 -25.43
C ASN A 82 33.53 -35.49 -25.97
N ASN A 83 34.59 -35.11 -25.24
CA ASN A 83 35.97 -35.41 -25.63
C ASN A 83 36.28 -36.89 -25.38
N THR A 84 36.73 -37.60 -26.41
CA THR A 84 37.07 -39.03 -26.33
C THR A 84 38.53 -39.28 -25.95
N GLY A 85 39.43 -38.34 -26.25
CA GLY A 85 40.84 -38.39 -25.87
C GLY A 85 41.04 -38.00 -24.40
N SER A 86 41.79 -38.80 -23.64
CA SER A 86 41.98 -38.54 -22.20
C SER A 86 42.66 -37.21 -21.90
N VAL A 87 43.64 -36.80 -22.70
CA VAL A 87 44.33 -35.49 -22.52
C VAL A 87 43.34 -34.35 -22.73
N ASP A 88 42.66 -34.31 -23.87
CA ASP A 88 41.67 -33.27 -24.20
C ASP A 88 40.51 -33.23 -23.20
N TYR A 89 40.06 -34.42 -22.74
CA TYR A 89 39.03 -34.54 -21.71
C TYR A 89 39.46 -33.86 -20.41
N PHE A 90 40.61 -34.23 -19.86
CA PHE A 90 41.08 -33.67 -18.58
C PHE A 90 41.48 -32.20 -18.71
N GLU A 91 42.10 -31.80 -19.82
CA GLU A 91 42.46 -30.40 -20.08
C GLU A 91 41.23 -29.51 -20.23
N CYS A 92 40.17 -29.97 -20.90
CA CYS A 92 38.91 -29.23 -21.00
C CYS A 92 38.33 -28.94 -19.62
N TYR A 93 38.22 -29.96 -18.75
CA TYR A 93 37.71 -29.76 -17.40
C TYR A 93 38.62 -28.86 -16.55
N ALA A 94 39.94 -29.03 -16.62
CA ALA A 94 40.89 -28.21 -15.87
C ALA A 94 40.75 -26.71 -16.20
N ASN A 95 40.56 -26.37 -17.47
CA ASN A 95 40.39 -24.99 -17.92
C ASN A 95 38.97 -24.46 -17.69
N THR A 96 37.95 -25.24 -18.03
CA THR A 96 36.54 -24.81 -17.97
C THR A 96 36.06 -24.67 -16.53
N ALA A 97 36.45 -25.58 -15.63
CA ALA A 97 36.04 -25.55 -14.24
C ALA A 97 36.47 -24.26 -13.52
N GLY A 98 37.67 -23.75 -13.78
CA GLY A 98 38.15 -22.50 -13.20
C GLY A 98 37.30 -21.30 -13.62
N ASN A 99 36.89 -21.23 -14.88
CA ASN A 99 36.03 -20.16 -15.39
C ASN A 99 34.60 -20.31 -14.86
N THR A 100 34.03 -21.52 -14.88
CA THR A 100 32.71 -21.79 -14.33
C THR A 100 32.64 -21.46 -12.84
N ALA A 101 33.67 -21.77 -12.05
CA ALA A 101 33.73 -21.40 -10.64
C ALA A 101 33.61 -19.88 -10.43
N LYS A 102 34.33 -19.07 -11.21
CA LYS A 102 34.20 -17.60 -11.18
C LYS A 102 32.79 -17.14 -11.52
N THR A 103 32.19 -17.71 -12.57
CA THR A 103 30.81 -17.42 -12.95
C THR A 103 29.83 -17.75 -11.83
N MET A 104 29.99 -18.89 -11.16
CA MET A 104 29.15 -19.28 -10.03
C MET A 104 29.29 -18.31 -8.84
N TYR A 105 30.50 -17.83 -8.55
CA TYR A 105 30.71 -16.79 -7.54
C TYR A 105 29.97 -15.50 -7.88
N SER A 106 30.04 -15.04 -9.14
CA SER A 106 29.31 -13.85 -9.59
C SER A 106 27.80 -14.04 -9.49
N ILE A 107 27.27 -15.20 -9.90
CA ILE A 107 25.84 -15.50 -9.73
C ILE A 107 25.44 -15.43 -8.26
N SER A 108 26.22 -16.05 -7.37
CA SER A 108 25.93 -16.04 -5.94
C SER A 108 25.94 -14.63 -5.36
N ALA A 109 26.92 -13.79 -5.73
CA ALA A 109 27.03 -12.42 -5.24
C ALA A 109 25.84 -11.58 -5.74
N ASN A 110 25.61 -11.56 -7.05
CA ASN A 110 24.53 -10.78 -7.66
C ASN A 110 23.15 -11.23 -7.13
N SER A 111 22.94 -12.54 -6.95
CA SER A 111 21.67 -13.06 -6.41
C SER A 111 21.46 -12.65 -4.95
N GLY A 112 22.52 -12.62 -4.14
CA GLY A 112 22.44 -12.16 -2.75
C GLY A 112 22.10 -10.67 -2.64
N GLU A 113 22.71 -9.84 -3.49
CA GLU A 113 22.40 -8.41 -3.56
C GLU A 113 20.95 -8.17 -4.03
N LEU A 114 20.54 -8.83 -5.11
CA LEU A 114 19.16 -8.74 -5.63
C LEU A 114 18.13 -9.26 -4.63
N LEU A 115 18.41 -10.35 -3.91
CA LEU A 115 17.51 -10.86 -2.88
C LEU A 115 17.28 -9.83 -1.78
N THR A 116 18.34 -9.16 -1.32
CA THR A 116 18.23 -8.12 -0.30
C THR A 116 17.40 -6.94 -0.81
N ALA A 117 17.64 -6.49 -2.04
CA ALA A 117 16.87 -5.42 -2.67
C ALA A 117 15.37 -5.80 -2.81
N VAL A 118 15.08 -7.02 -3.27
CA VAL A 118 13.72 -7.55 -3.39
C VAL A 118 13.01 -7.58 -2.04
N GLN A 119 13.66 -8.09 -1.00
CA GLN A 119 13.08 -8.14 0.33
C GLN A 119 12.73 -6.74 0.86
N GLU A 120 13.59 -5.76 0.63
CA GLU A 120 13.35 -4.40 1.09
C GLU A 120 12.20 -3.73 0.32
N GLU A 121 12.14 -3.88 -1.00
CA GLU A 121 11.06 -3.31 -1.81
C GLU A 121 9.70 -3.92 -1.44
N LEU A 122 9.62 -5.25 -1.28
CA LEU A 122 8.39 -5.90 -0.84
C LEU A 122 7.97 -5.44 0.56
N ARG A 123 8.93 -5.25 1.48
CA ARG A 123 8.67 -4.68 2.81
C ARG A 123 8.11 -3.27 2.72
N LEU A 124 8.62 -2.44 1.80
CA LEU A 124 8.12 -1.07 1.58
C LEU A 124 6.70 -1.07 1.02
N ILE A 125 6.38 -1.94 0.05
CA ILE A 125 5.02 -2.10 -0.49
C ILE A 125 4.04 -2.46 0.63
N ASP A 126 4.37 -3.46 1.45
CA ASP A 126 3.56 -3.87 2.60
C ASP A 126 3.39 -2.74 3.63
N HIS A 127 4.46 -1.99 3.90
CA HIS A 127 4.43 -0.86 4.81
C HIS A 127 3.50 0.26 4.31
N ASN A 128 3.58 0.58 3.02
CA ASN A 128 2.73 1.60 2.40
C ASN A 128 1.26 1.17 2.39
N ARG A 129 0.97 -0.12 2.11
CA ARG A 129 -0.38 -0.68 2.27
C ARG A 129 -0.90 -0.43 3.68
N TYR A 130 -0.11 -0.77 4.69
CA TYR A 130 -0.49 -0.60 6.10
C TYR A 130 -0.74 0.87 6.48
N ILE A 131 0.14 1.79 6.05
CA ILE A 131 -0.07 3.22 6.30
C ILE A 131 -1.38 3.69 5.67
N CYS A 132 -1.63 3.31 4.41
CA CYS A 132 -2.82 3.72 3.66
C CYS A 132 -4.10 3.22 4.33
N THR A 133 -4.17 1.93 4.68
CA THR A 133 -5.37 1.35 5.31
C THR A 133 -5.61 1.90 6.71
N ASN A 134 -4.56 2.11 7.51
CA ASN A 134 -4.71 2.71 8.83
C ASN A 134 -5.14 4.19 8.73
N ALA A 135 -4.67 4.93 7.71
CA ALA A 135 -5.11 6.29 7.47
C ALA A 135 -6.61 6.35 7.10
N SER A 136 -7.11 5.44 6.25
CA SER A 136 -8.53 5.40 5.90
C SER A 136 -9.40 5.00 7.11
N GLU A 137 -8.96 4.06 7.93
CA GLU A 137 -9.62 3.72 9.19
C GLU A 137 -9.67 4.89 10.18
N ARG A 138 -8.56 5.62 10.31
CA ARG A 138 -8.51 6.81 11.17
C ARG A 138 -9.49 7.87 10.67
N ALA A 139 -9.50 8.14 9.37
CA ALA A 139 -10.42 9.09 8.76
C ALA A 139 -11.89 8.67 8.95
N LEU A 140 -12.21 7.37 8.85
CA LEU A 140 -13.54 6.84 9.18
C LEU A 140 -13.93 7.19 10.62
N ARG A 141 -13.06 6.88 11.59
CA ARG A 141 -13.34 7.12 13.02
C ARG A 141 -13.54 8.61 13.33
N GLU A 142 -12.68 9.46 12.78
CA GLU A 142 -12.77 10.91 12.96
C GLU A 142 -14.07 11.48 12.37
N LYS A 143 -14.42 11.09 11.14
CA LYS A 143 -15.67 11.51 10.49
C LYS A 143 -16.91 11.00 11.24
N GLN A 144 -16.90 9.76 11.71
CA GLN A 144 -17.98 9.21 12.52
C GLN A 144 -18.15 9.96 13.85
N ALA A 145 -17.05 10.30 14.53
CA ALA A 145 -17.10 11.06 15.78
C ALA A 145 -17.82 12.41 15.59
N VAL A 146 -17.47 13.15 14.53
CA VAL A 146 -18.14 14.42 14.17
C VAL A 146 -19.63 14.19 13.88
N ILE A 147 -19.97 13.18 13.06
CA ILE A 147 -21.36 12.85 12.72
C ILE A 147 -22.19 12.54 13.98
N TYR A 148 -21.65 11.78 14.92
CA TYR A 148 -22.37 11.46 16.16
C TYR A 148 -22.55 12.67 17.07
N GLU A 149 -21.54 13.55 17.14
CA GLU A 149 -21.64 14.78 17.91
C GLU A 149 -22.67 15.75 17.31
N ASP A 150 -22.65 15.90 15.99
CA ASP A 150 -23.61 16.74 15.25
C ASP A 150 -25.04 16.18 15.30
N PHE A 151 -25.21 14.85 15.28
CA PHE A 151 -26.50 14.21 15.52
C PHE A 151 -27.05 14.54 16.91
N ASN A 152 -26.24 14.37 17.96
CA ASN A 152 -26.64 14.66 19.34
C ASN A 152 -27.01 16.14 19.53
N ARG A 153 -26.32 17.02 18.83
CA ARG A 153 -26.62 18.43 18.80
C ARG A 153 -27.92 18.74 18.07
N CYS A 154 -28.14 18.12 16.91
CA CYS A 154 -29.37 18.26 16.14
C CYS A 154 -30.59 17.90 16.99
N ILE A 155 -30.61 16.73 17.64
CA ILE A 155 -31.73 16.31 18.49
C ILE A 155 -31.91 17.21 19.73
N SER A 156 -30.88 17.98 20.10
CA SER A 156 -30.91 18.97 21.18
C SER A 156 -31.30 20.39 20.71
N GLY A 157 -31.53 20.58 19.40
CA GLY A 157 -31.85 21.88 18.81
C GLY A 157 -30.65 22.82 18.68
N LEU A 158 -29.42 22.29 18.64
CA LEU A 158 -28.18 23.05 18.53
C LEU A 158 -27.56 22.95 17.12
N GLU A 159 -26.97 24.05 16.63
CA GLU A 159 -26.36 24.21 15.29
C GLU A 159 -25.04 23.43 15.10
N PRO A 160 -24.87 22.54 14.10
CA PRO A 160 -23.70 21.65 13.94
C PRO A 160 -22.32 22.31 14.15
N LEU A 161 -21.32 21.52 14.59
CA LEU A 161 -19.97 22.01 14.90
C LEU A 161 -19.10 22.28 13.67
N GLY A 162 -19.44 21.70 12.52
CA GLY A 162 -18.71 21.90 11.28
C GLY A 162 -19.62 21.86 10.06
N PRO A 163 -19.09 22.17 8.86
CA PRO A 163 -19.84 21.98 7.64
C PRO A 163 -20.20 20.49 7.52
N THR A 164 -21.50 20.19 7.47
CA THR A 164 -22.07 18.85 7.29
C THR A 164 -21.84 18.28 5.88
N ASN A 165 -20.82 18.80 5.17
CA ASN A 165 -20.52 18.46 3.80
C ASN A 165 -19.49 17.34 3.76
N ALA A 166 -19.94 16.20 3.28
CA ALA A 166 -19.12 15.40 2.39
C ALA A 166 -18.60 16.28 1.24
N SER A 167 -17.33 16.10 0.91
CA SER A 167 -16.50 16.90 -0.02
C SER A 167 -15.82 18.10 0.63
N SER A 168 -14.57 17.87 1.03
CA SER A 168 -13.51 18.87 0.92
C SER A 168 -12.35 18.21 0.17
N PRO A 169 -11.88 18.77 -0.97
CA PRO A 169 -10.60 18.37 -1.53
C PRO A 169 -9.49 18.79 -0.57
N ALA A 170 -8.41 18.01 -0.56
CA ALA A 170 -7.21 18.24 0.25
C ALA A 170 -6.64 19.66 0.00
N PRO A 171 -5.98 20.29 0.99
CA PRO A 171 -5.23 21.50 0.73
C PRO A 171 -4.05 21.16 -0.18
N THR A 172 -4.01 21.75 -1.37
CA THR A 172 -2.79 21.81 -2.17
C THR A 172 -1.83 22.75 -1.46
N THR A 173 -0.77 22.19 -0.86
CA THR A 173 0.38 22.98 -0.42
C THR A 173 1.09 23.46 -1.67
N ILE A 174 0.84 24.71 -2.07
CA ILE A 174 1.71 25.44 -3.00
C ILE A 174 2.96 25.77 -2.18
N ILE A 175 4.08 25.12 -2.51
CA ILE A 175 5.39 25.59 -2.10
C ILE A 175 5.69 26.79 -2.99
N ASP A 176 5.47 28.00 -2.45
CA ASP A 176 6.12 29.20 -2.98
C ASP A 176 7.59 29.12 -2.57
N ASP A 177 8.42 28.48 -3.39
CA ASP A 177 9.85 28.74 -3.41
C ASP A 177 10.05 30.09 -4.09
N ALA A 178 9.97 31.15 -3.29
CA ALA A 178 10.65 32.39 -3.59
C ALA A 178 12.12 32.21 -3.17
N ASN A 179 12.97 31.84 -4.13
CA ASN A 179 14.30 32.44 -4.24
C ASN A 179 14.93 32.21 -5.62
N ASP A 180 15.64 33.26 -6.03
CA ASP A 180 16.60 33.38 -7.13
C ASP A 180 16.02 33.65 -8.53
N ASP A 181 15.79 34.93 -8.84
CA ASP A 181 16.53 35.60 -9.93
C ASP A 181 16.42 37.14 -9.86
N GLU A 182 17.37 37.83 -9.23
CA GLU A 182 17.67 39.23 -9.55
C GLU A 182 19.16 39.56 -9.34
N SER A 183 19.90 39.48 -10.45
CA SER A 183 20.99 40.36 -10.91
C SER A 183 21.70 41.28 -9.89
N ASP A 184 22.99 41.01 -9.64
CA ASP A 184 24.13 41.94 -9.92
C ASP A 184 25.47 41.19 -9.89
#